data_AF-A0A1I0XGV7-F1
#
_entry.id   AF-A0A1I0XGV7-F1
#
_cell.length_a   1.000
_cell.length_b   1.000
_cell.length_c   1.000
_cell.angle_alpha   90.00
_cell.angle_beta   90.00
_cell.angle_gamma   90.00
#
_symmetry.space_group_name_H-M   'P 1'
#
loop_
_entity.id
_entity.type
_entity.pdbx_description
1 polymer ?
#
loop_
_entity_poly.entity_id
_entity_poly.type
_entity_poly.pdbx_seq_one_letter_code
_entity_poly.pdbx_strand_id
1 'polypeptide(L)' 'MKNLIVLLFIFSSVTNSQAQILKKPIPDKLVVLTFDDAPASHYSIVAPMLKEFGFGGTFFVCEFQPNYADSTL' A
#
# COMPACT_ATOMS: atom_id res chain seq x y z
N MET A 1 1.32 11.00 -49.91
CA MET A 1 0.96 11.88 -48.78
C MET A 1 -0.13 11.27 -47.89
N LYS A 2 -1.26 10.82 -48.47
CA LYS A 2 -2.36 10.16 -47.71
C LYS A 2 -1.90 9.00 -46.81
N ASN A 3 -1.07 8.10 -47.32
CA ASN A 3 -0.59 6.93 -46.57
C ASN A 3 0.33 7.31 -45.40
N LEU A 4 1.07 8.43 -45.53
CA LEU A 4 1.94 8.92 -44.46
C LEU A 4 1.12 9.53 -43.31
N ILE A 5 0.03 10.25 -43.66
CA ILE A 5 -0.91 10.80 -42.68
C ILE A 5 -1.61 9.67 -41.91
N VAL A 6 -2.02 8.60 -42.60
CA VAL A 6 -2.61 7.41 -41.96
C VAL A 6 -1.61 6.76 -41.01
N LEU A 7 -0.35 6.62 -41.42
CA LEU A 7 0.69 6.01 -40.58
C LEU A 7 0.98 6.84 -39.32
N LEU A 8 1.03 8.17 -39.45
CA LEU A 8 1.18 9.11 -38.34
C LEU A 8 0.00 9.05 -37.35
N PHE A 9 -1.22 8.88 -37.86
CA PHE A 9 -2.44 8.75 -37.04
C PHE A 9 -2.47 7.43 -36.25
N ILE A 10 -2.03 6.33 -36.87
CA ILE A 10 -1.93 5.04 -36.18
C ILE A 10 -0.85 5.11 -35.09
N PHE A 11 0.31 5.69 -35.42
CA PHE A 11 1.41 5.82 -34.47
C PHE A 11 1.04 6.64 -33.21
N SER A 12 0.30 7.74 -33.36
CA SER A 12 -0.15 8.56 -32.23
C SER A 12 -1.23 7.89 -31.36
N SER A 13 -2.00 6.94 -31.91
CA SER A 13 -3.00 6.18 -31.16
C SER A 13 -2.40 5.06 -30.31
N VAL A 14 -1.25 4.50 -30.71
CA VAL A 14 -0.59 3.40 -29.98
C VAL A 14 0.23 3.90 -28.77
N THR A 15 0.71 5.15 -28.80
CA THR A 15 1.58 5.69 -27.73
C THR A 15 0.83 6.18 -26.47
N ASN A 16 -0.51 6.15 -26.45
CA ASN A 16 -1.33 6.61 -25.33
C ASN A 16 -1.67 5.53 -24.29
N SER A 17 -0.89 4.45 -24.19
CA SER A 17 -1.07 3.47 -23.12
C SER A 17 -0.46 3.96 -21.81
N GLN A 18 -1.28 4.59 -20.96
CA GLN A 18 -0.99 4.77 -19.55
C GLN A 18 -0.98 3.39 -18.86
N ALA A 19 0.08 3.09 -18.11
CA ALA A 19 0.12 1.91 -17.26
C ALA A 19 -0.93 2.08 -16.14
N GLN A 20 -2.08 1.42 -16.31
CA GLN A 20 -3.08 1.36 -15.25
C GLN A 20 -2.66 0.33 -14.20
N ILE A 21 -2.75 0.70 -12.92
CA ILE A 21 -2.64 -0.26 -11.83
C ILE A 21 -3.91 -1.12 -11.88
N LEU A 22 -3.80 -2.34 -12.39
CA LEU A 22 -4.86 -3.34 -12.31
C LEU A 22 -5.03 -3.76 -10.84
N LYS A 23 -5.91 -3.06 -10.13
CA LYS A 23 -6.29 -3.43 -8.76
C LYS A 23 -7.14 -4.70 -8.84
N LYS A 24 -6.73 -5.73 -8.11
CA LYS A 24 -7.56 -6.92 -7.89
C LYS A 24 -8.86 -6.50 -7.20
N PRO A 25 -10.00 -7.17 -7.47
CA PRO A 25 -11.23 -6.91 -6.73
C PRO A 25 -10.98 -7.14 -5.24
N ILE A 26 -11.55 -6.27 -4.40
CA ILE A 26 -11.47 -6.40 -2.95
C ILE A 26 -12.38 -7.57 -2.56
N PRO A 27 -11.87 -8.59 -1.84
CA PRO A 27 -12.71 -9.67 -1.35
C PRO A 27 -13.85 -9.17 -0.46
N ASP A 28 -15.00 -9.83 -0.55
CA ASP A 28 -16.15 -9.52 0.30
C ASP A 28 -15.77 -9.66 1.79
N LYS A 29 -16.18 -8.67 2.59
CA LYS A 29 -15.94 -8.61 4.04
C LYS A 29 -14.45 -8.65 4.44
N LEU A 30 -13.53 -8.25 3.55
CA LEU A 30 -12.13 -8.07 3.92
C LEU A 30 -12.00 -7.04 5.05
N VAL A 31 -11.26 -7.41 6.10
CA VAL A 31 -10.83 -6.50 7.17
C VAL A 31 -9.32 -6.32 7.06
N VAL A 32 -8.86 -5.07 7.19
CA VAL A 32 -7.44 -4.73 7.24
C VAL A 32 -7.13 -4.21 8.65
N LEU A 33 -6.18 -4.86 9.32
CA LEU A 33 -5.71 -4.44 10.64
C LEU A 33 -4.53 -3.49 10.47
N THR A 34 -4.66 -2.27 10.98
CA THR A 34 -3.62 -1.22 10.92
C THR A 34 -3.27 -0.73 12.31
N PHE A 35 -2.00 -0.40 12.51
CA PHE A 35 -1.42 -0.05 13.80
C PHE A 35 -0.53 1.18 13.65
N ASP A 36 -0.96 2.30 14.22
CA ASP A 36 -0.26 3.59 14.12
C ASP A 36 0.69 3.79 15.30
N ASP A 37 1.56 4.80 15.21
CA ASP A 37 2.48 5.29 16.25
C ASP A 37 3.58 4.34 16.75
N ALA A 38 3.45 3.03 16.49
CA ALA A 38 4.41 1.99 16.86
C ALA A 38 4.88 2.00 18.34
N PRO A 39 3.98 2.06 19.34
CA PRO A 39 4.37 1.85 20.73
C PRO A 39 4.95 0.45 20.99
N ALA A 40 5.64 0.28 22.13
CA ALA A 40 6.29 -0.99 22.46
C ALA A 40 5.29 -2.18 22.54
N SER A 41 4.04 -1.90 22.90
CA SER A 41 2.93 -2.86 22.97
C SER A 41 2.63 -3.51 21.61
N HIS A 42 2.87 -2.81 20.50
CA HIS A 42 2.71 -3.35 19.15
C HIS A 42 3.69 -4.50 18.88
N TYR A 43 4.92 -4.39 19.38
CA TYR A 43 5.91 -5.46 19.29
C TYR A 43 5.64 -6.58 20.31
N SER A 44 5.40 -6.22 21.58
CA SER A 44 5.33 -7.20 22.68
C SER A 44 4.01 -7.97 22.77
N ILE A 45 2.91 -7.42 22.23
CA ILE A 45 1.56 -8.00 22.32
C ILE A 45 0.98 -8.26 20.93
N VAL A 46 0.85 -7.23 20.09
CA VAL A 46 0.12 -7.32 18.82
C VAL A 46 0.81 -8.27 17.84
N ALA A 47 2.11 -8.13 17.62
CA ALA A 47 2.84 -8.97 16.67
C ALA A 47 2.78 -10.48 17.01
N PRO A 48 2.97 -10.91 18.28
CA PRO A 48 2.71 -12.29 18.70
C PRO A 48 1.28 -12.74 18.42
N MET A 49 0.26 -11.93 18.73
CA MET A 49 -1.14 -12.29 18.51
C MET A 49 -1.47 -12.45 17.02
N LEU A 50 -1.01 -11.52 16.16
CA LEU A 50 -1.19 -11.64 14.71
C LEU A 50 -0.60 -12.95 14.19
N LYS A 51 0.57 -13.35 14.70
CA LYS A 51 1.21 -14.62 14.34
C LYS A 51 0.42 -15.83 14.86
N GLU A 52 -0.08 -15.77 16.09
CA GLU A 52 -0.89 -16.83 16.71
C GLU A 52 -2.18 -17.09 15.93
N PHE A 53 -2.88 -16.03 15.52
CA PHE A 53 -4.14 -16.13 14.78
C PHE A 53 -3.96 -16.22 13.25
N GLY A 54 -2.73 -16.17 12.75
CA GLY A 54 -2.46 -16.24 11.30
C GLY A 54 -2.92 -15.01 10.51
N PHE A 55 -3.02 -13.86 11.16
CA PHE A 55 -3.43 -12.60 10.52
C PHE A 55 -2.23 -11.78 10.06
N GLY A 56 -2.46 -11.03 8.97
CA GLY A 56 -1.57 -9.93 8.58
C GLY A 56 -1.94 -8.64 9.30
N GLY A 57 -0.98 -7.72 9.39
CA GLY A 57 -1.20 -6.36 9.88
C GLY A 57 -0.22 -5.38 9.25
N THR A 58 -0.61 -4.11 9.16
CA THR A 58 0.25 -3.03 8.67
C THR A 58 0.57 -2.09 9.83
N PHE A 59 1.86 -1.89 10.09
CA PHE A 59 2.34 -0.98 11.13
C PHE A 59 2.86 0.31 10.47
N PHE A 60 2.28 1.44 10.85
CA PHE A 60 2.72 2.77 10.45
C PHE A 60 3.59 3.34 11.58
N VAL A 61 4.90 3.28 11.39
CA VAL A 61 5.88 3.75 12.38
C VAL A 61 6.05 5.25 12.25
N CYS A 62 5.94 5.98 13.36
CA CYS A 62 6.30 7.40 13.42
C CYS A 62 7.34 7.66 14.51
N GLU A 63 8.05 8.78 14.37
CA GLU A 63 9.05 9.23 15.33
C GLU A 63 8.65 10.62 15.84
N PHE A 64 8.47 10.76 17.17
CA PHE A 64 8.13 12.04 17.80
C PHE A 64 9.38 12.70 18.38
N GLN A 65 9.75 13.89 17.87
CA GLN A 65 10.81 14.72 18.45
C GLN A 65 10.27 15.58 19.62
N PRO A 66 11.05 15.90 20.67
CA PRO A 66 12.43 15.51 20.95
C PRO A 66 12.55 14.34 21.96
N ASN A 67 11.44 13.79 22.43
CA ASN A 67 11.41 12.79 23.50
C ASN A 67 11.12 11.39 22.96
N TYR A 68 12.20 10.67 22.67
CA TYR A 68 12.27 9.29 22.19
C TYR A 68 12.05 8.22 23.29
N ALA A 69 11.97 8.62 24.56
CA ALA A 69 12.13 7.69 25.67
C ALA A 69 10.84 7.03 26.17
N ASP A 70 9.67 7.58 25.87
CA ASP A 70 8.41 7.01 26.33
C ASP A 70 7.67 6.30 25.20
N SER A 71 7.95 5.00 25.08
CA SER A 71 7.21 4.06 24.24
C SER A 71 6.31 3.14 25.07
N THR A 72 6.02 3.52 26.33
CA THR A 72 5.44 2.61 27.33
C THR A 72 3.92 2.43 27.25
N LEU A 73 3.25 3.07 26.29
CA LEU A 73 1.83 2.83 25.99
C LEU A 73 1.62 2.56 24.50
#